data_AF-A0A9R1EEE2-F1
#
_entry.id   AF-A0A9R1EEE2-F1
#
_cell.length_a   1.000
_cell.length_b   1.000
_cell.length_c   1.000
_cell.angle_alpha   90.00
_cell.angle_beta   90.00
_cell.angle_gamma   90.00
#
_symmetry.space_group_name_H-M   'P 1'
#
loop_
_entity.id
_entity.type
_entity.pdbx_description
1 polymer ?
#
loop_
_entity_poly.entity_id
_entity_poly.type
_entity_poly.pdbx_seq_one_letter_code
_entity_poly.pdbx_strand_id
1 'polypeptide(L)' 'GDHDLCIPFTGTEAWVRSLGYRVVDSWQPWHFGGQVAGYTQGYDHNLTFLTIKGSGHTVPEYKPKESLAFYAHWLFGQKI' A
#
# COMPACT_ATOMS: atom_id res chain seq x y z
N GLY A 1 -0.13 -5.91 5.85
CA GLY A 1 -0.31 -6.65 4.58
C GLY A 1 -1.77 -6.98 4.42
N ASP A 2 -2.21 -7.40 3.23
CA ASP A 2 -3.64 -7.65 2.98
C ASP A 2 -4.18 -8.99 3.54
N HIS A 3 -3.31 -9.86 4.07
CA HIS A 3 -3.66 -11.11 4.74
C HIS A 3 -3.52 -11.04 6.27
N ASP A 4 -3.26 -9.85 6.82
CA ASP A 4 -3.27 -9.65 8.27
C ASP A 4 -4.71 -9.69 8.82
N LEU A 5 -4.96 -10.53 9.83
CA LEU A 5 -6.24 -10.60 10.53
C LEU A 5 -6.22 -9.85 11.87
N CYS A 6 -5.04 -9.53 12.41
CA CYS A 6 -4.94 -8.75 13.65
C CYS A 6 -5.35 -7.30 13.39
N ILE A 7 -4.81 -6.70 12.32
CA ILE A 7 -5.14 -5.36 11.85
C ILE A 7 -5.43 -5.41 10.33
N PRO A 8 -6.63 -5.86 9.93
CA PRO A 8 -6.97 -6.05 8.52
C PRO A 8 -6.98 -4.72 7.75
N PHE A 9 -6.44 -4.75 6.53
CA PHE A 9 -6.24 -3.55 5.72
C PHE A 9 -7.54 -2.78 5.45
N THR A 10 -8.69 -3.45 5.40
CA THR A 10 -10.00 -2.83 5.19
C THR A 10 -10.36 -1.85 6.31
N GLY A 11 -9.92 -2.12 7.54
CA GLY A 11 -10.11 -1.20 8.67
C GLY A 11 -9.26 0.06 8.51
N THR A 12 -7.98 -0.10 8.14
CA THR A 12 -7.09 1.03 7.84
C THR A 12 -7.57 1.82 6.62
N GLU A 13 -8.08 1.15 5.59
CA GLU A 13 -8.65 1.81 4.40
C GLU A 13 -9.86 2.65 4.77
N ALA A 14 -10.79 2.11 5.56
CA ALA A 14 -11.96 2.86 6.04
C ALA A 14 -11.56 4.07 6.89
N TRP A 15 -10.54 3.93 7.74
CA TRP A 15 -9.99 5.04 8.52
C TRP A 15 -9.34 6.12 7.64
N VAL A 16 -8.55 5.74 6.63
CA VAL A 16 -7.97 6.71 5.68
C VAL A 16 -9.07 7.45 4.91
N ARG A 17 -10.12 6.73 4.46
CA ARG A 17 -11.26 7.36 3.79
C ARG A 17 -12.02 8.34 4.68
N SER A 18 -12.09 8.10 6.00
CA SER A 18 -12.79 9.00 6.93
C SER A 18 -12.08 10.34 7.16
N LEU A 19 -10.82 10.48 6.72
CA LEU A 19 -10.11 11.76 6.71
C LEU A 19 -10.74 12.79 5.74
N GLY A 20 -11.56 12.34 4.77
CA GLY A 20 -12.26 13.22 3.84
C GLY A 20 -11.38 13.85 2.75
N TYR A 21 -10.16 13.35 2.58
CA TYR A 21 -9.21 13.80 1.58
C TYR A 21 -9.66 13.45 0.16
N ARG A 22 -9.41 14.35 -0.79
CA ARG A 22 -9.81 14.13 -2.19
C ARG A 22 -8.92 13.06 -2.80
N VAL A 23 -9.53 12.07 -3.45
CA VAL A 23 -8.81 11.11 -4.30
C VAL A 23 -8.18 11.85 -5.50
N VAL A 24 -6.86 11.75 -5.65
CA VAL A 24 -6.10 12.34 -6.77
C VAL A 24 -5.51 11.29 -7.70
N ASP A 25 -5.37 10.05 -7.23
CA ASP A 25 -4.92 8.92 -8.05
C ASP A 25 -5.72 7.67 -7.66
N SER A 26 -6.59 7.21 -8.56
CA SER A 26 -7.59 6.16 -8.30
C SER A 26 -6.95 4.82 -7.94
N TRP A 27 -7.68 4.00 -7.17
CA TRP A 27 -7.30 2.62 -6.83
C TRP A 27 -6.75 1.84 -8.02
N GLN A 28 -5.46 1.51 -7.99
CA GLN A 28 -4.78 0.83 -9.10
C GLN A 28 -3.75 -0.19 -8.59
N PRO A 29 -3.50 -1.27 -9.35
CA PRO A 29 -2.49 -2.24 -8.99
C PRO A 29 -1.08 -1.66 -9.18
N TRP A 30 -0.19 -1.96 -8.24
CA TRP A 30 1.25 -1.74 -8.43
C TRP A 30 1.97 -3.06 -8.66
N HIS A 31 3.08 -3.00 -9.40
CA HIS A 31 3.73 -4.19 -9.92
C HIS A 31 5.16 -4.29 -9.44
N PHE A 32 5.58 -5.52 -9.12
CA PHE A 32 6.96 -5.87 -8.83
C PHE A 32 7.29 -7.19 -9.51
N GLY A 33 8.42 -7.25 -10.22
CA GLY A 33 8.83 -8.47 -10.94
C GLY A 33 7.81 -8.97 -11.97
N GLY A 34 7.06 -8.07 -12.60
CA GLY A 34 6.03 -8.42 -13.59
C GLY A 34 4.75 -9.04 -13.00
N GLN A 35 4.55 -8.95 -11.69
CA GLN A 35 3.36 -9.44 -10.98
C GLN A 35 2.73 -8.32 -10.16
N VAL A 36 1.41 -8.42 -9.91
CA VAL A 36 0.71 -7.51 -9.00
C VAL A 36 1.21 -7.73 -7.59
N ALA A 37 1.86 -6.71 -7.02
CA ALA A 37 2.40 -6.74 -5.67
C ALA A 37 1.44 -6.15 -4.63
N GLY A 38 0.39 -5.48 -5.08
CA GLY A 38 -0.70 -4.96 -4.26
C GLY A 38 -1.43 -3.83 -4.99
N TYR A 39 -2.06 -2.95 -4.23
CA TYR A 39 -2.80 -1.81 -4.77
C TYR A 39 -2.44 -0.51 -4.06
N THR A 40 -2.58 0.60 -4.78
CA THR A 40 -2.38 1.95 -4.26
C THR A 40 -3.57 2.84 -4.54
N GLN A 41 -3.78 3.82 -3.66
CA GLN A 41 -4.77 4.90 -3.81
C GLN A 41 -4.12 6.18 -3.30
N GLY A 42 -3.97 7.16 -4.20
CA GLY A 42 -3.44 8.47 -3.88
C GLY A 42 -4.56 9.43 -3.48
N TYR A 43 -4.31 10.15 -2.39
CA TYR A 43 -5.13 11.23 -1.87
C TYR A 43 -4.36 12.56 -1.96
N ASP A 44 -5.06 13.68 -1.83
CA ASP A 44 -4.42 14.96 -1.59
C ASP A 44 -3.60 14.96 -0.28
N HIS A 45 -2.92 16.07 0.02
CA HIS A 45 -2.01 16.18 1.16
C HIS A 45 -0.87 15.14 1.17
N ASN A 46 -0.45 14.67 -0.01
CA ASN A 46 0.64 13.71 -0.20
C ASN A 46 0.44 12.39 0.56
N LEU A 47 -0.81 11.94 0.73
CA LEU A 47 -1.13 10.68 1.37
C LEU A 47 -1.37 9.59 0.33
N THR A 48 -0.67 8.47 0.47
CA THR A 48 -0.88 7.27 -0.34
C THR A 48 -1.25 6.11 0.57
N PHE A 49 -2.39 5.48 0.31
CA PHE A 49 -2.73 4.19 0.89
C PHE A 49 -2.20 3.07 0.00
N LEU A 50 -1.57 2.05 0.59
CA LEU A 50 -0.93 0.96 -0.14
C LEU A 50 -1.18 -0.38 0.56
N THR A 51 -1.50 -1.41 -0.22
CA THR A 51 -1.52 -2.80 0.23
C THR A 51 -0.33 -3.57 -0.34
N ILE A 52 0.11 -4.63 0.36
CA ILE A 52 1.04 -5.63 -0.18
C ILE A 52 0.34 -6.98 -0.18
N LYS A 53 0.16 -7.52 -1.38
CA LYS A 53 -0.57 -8.75 -1.67
C LYS A 53 0.10 -9.97 -1.06
N GLY A 54 -0.67 -10.74 -0.30
CA GLY A 54 -0.24 -12.00 0.30
C GLY A 54 0.66 -11.81 1.52
N SER A 55 0.66 -10.63 2.14
CA SER A 55 1.50 -10.31 3.29
C SER A 55 0.70 -10.22 4.59
N GLY A 56 1.28 -10.66 5.71
CA GLY A 56 0.69 -10.58 7.05
C GLY A 56 0.93 -9.24 7.76
N HIS A 57 0.93 -9.27 9.10
CA HIS A 57 1.14 -8.10 9.97
C HIS A 57 2.57 -7.52 9.82
N THR A 58 3.58 -8.39 9.93
CA THR A 58 5.01 -8.09 9.77
C THR A 58 5.39 -8.12 8.29
N VAL A 59 4.98 -7.12 7.53
CA VAL A 59 5.05 -7.15 6.05
C VAL A 59 6.41 -7.57 5.46
N PRO A 60 7.56 -7.07 5.94
CA PRO A 60 8.89 -7.48 5.46
C PRO A 60 9.26 -8.95 5.73
N GLU A 61 8.62 -9.61 6.70
CA GLU A 61 8.83 -11.03 6.99
C GLU A 61 8.25 -11.91 5.87
N TYR A 62 7.05 -11.58 5.40
CA TYR A 62 6.33 -12.36 4.37
C TYR A 62 6.71 -11.98 2.94
N LYS A 63 6.99 -10.68 2.72
CA LYS A 63 7.20 -10.09 1.38
C LYS A 63 8.42 -9.17 1.37
N PRO A 64 9.64 -9.67 1.65
CA PRO A 64 10.82 -8.84 1.84
C PRO A 64 11.21 -8.02 0.60
N LYS A 65 11.06 -8.58 -0.61
CA LYS A 65 11.46 -7.91 -1.87
C LYS A 65 10.52 -6.77 -2.22
N GLU A 66 9.22 -7.03 -2.17
CA GLU A 66 8.16 -6.05 -2.36
C GLU A 66 8.23 -4.95 -1.29
N SER A 67 8.57 -5.35 -0.05
CA SER A 67 8.76 -4.41 1.07
C SER A 67 9.91 -3.42 0.81
N LEU A 68 11.06 -3.95 0.39
CA LEU A 68 12.20 -3.10 0.06
C LEU A 68 11.92 -2.22 -1.15
N ALA A 69 11.23 -2.75 -2.16
CA ALA A 69 10.86 -1.99 -3.36
C ALA A 69 9.98 -0.79 -3.00
N PHE A 70 8.88 -0.99 -2.26
CA PHE A 70 8.02 0.15 -1.92
C PHE A 70 8.74 1.16 -1.03
N TYR A 71 9.54 0.67 -0.07
CA TYR A 71 10.27 1.53 0.85
C TYR A 71 11.30 2.39 0.12
N ALA A 72 12.03 1.82 -0.84
CA ALA A 72 12.97 2.57 -1.67
C ALA A 72 12.26 3.64 -2.50
N HIS A 73 11.14 3.30 -3.15
CA HIS A 73 10.35 4.27 -3.91
C HIS A 73 9.88 5.42 -3.01
N TRP A 74 9.37 5.10 -1.81
CA TRP A 74 8.96 6.10 -0.82
C TRP A 74 10.12 7.02 -0.40
N LEU A 75 11.29 6.46 -0.07
CA LEU A 75 12.48 7.24 0.32
C LEU A 75 12.93 8.24 -0.76
N PHE A 76 12.78 7.87 -2.03
CA PHE A 76 13.20 8.70 -3.16
C PHE A 76 12.05 9.53 -3.78
N GLY A 77 10.85 9.53 -3.16
CA GLY A 77 9.69 10.24 -3.69
C GLY A 77 9.22 9.73 -5.05
N GLN A 78 9.50 8.47 -5.37
CA GLN A 78 9.11 7.83 -6.61
C GLN A 78 7.70 7.23 -6.48
N LYS A 79 6.95 7.26 -7.57
CA LYS A 79 5.63 6.61 -7.61
C LYS A 79 5.79 5.09 -7.48
N ILE A 80 4.91 4.48 -6.69
CA ILE A 80 4.70 3.02 -6.60
C ILE A 80 3.86 2.55 -7.78
#